data_AF-A0A961BT45-F1
#
_entry.id   AF-A0A961BT45-F1
#
_cell.length_a   1.000
_cell.length_b   1.000
_cell.length_c   1.000
_cell.angle_alpha   90.00
_cell.angle_beta   90.00
_cell.angle_gamma   90.00
#
_symmetry.space_group_name_H-M   'P 1'
#
loop_
_entity.id
_entity.type
_entity.pdbx_description
1 polymer ?
#
loop_
_entity_poly.entity_id
_entity_poly.type
_entity_poly.pdbx_seq_one_letter_code
_entity_poly.pdbx_strand_id
1 'polypeptide(L)'
;LLVGDTQPVLDGSLWARNRGHRTGTLPTIDWADHAAVCAAVRSLVLGDLLWGVHDVASDGLGLALAELAVRSGIGVQVARVPDAATLFSESPSRAVLCVDPERLTTVEQTLEAAGVSATRIGVASGDRISVKGLVDVALADATAAYRDRLPEAVGAGTTQG
;
A
#
# COMPACT_ATOMS: atom_id res chain seq x y z
N LEU A 1 -4.18 5.03 -7.37
CA LEU A 1 -5.50 5.03 -6.69
C LEU A 1 -5.38 4.23 -5.40
N LEU A 2 -6.04 4.64 -4.33
CA LEU A 2 -6.30 3.81 -3.14
C LEU A 2 -7.73 3.30 -3.23
N VAL A 3 -7.90 1.99 -3.26
CA VAL A 3 -9.19 1.29 -3.25
C VAL A 3 -9.57 0.97 -1.81
N GLY A 4 -10.87 1.08 -1.51
CA GLY A 4 -11.45 0.81 -0.20
C GLY A 4 -11.28 1.95 0.81
N ASP A 5 -12.03 1.86 1.90
CA ASP A 5 -12.07 2.90 2.92
C ASP A 5 -11.07 2.65 4.04
N THR A 6 -10.48 3.72 4.55
CA THR A 6 -9.56 3.65 5.69
C THR A 6 -10.29 4.01 6.97
N GLN A 7 -10.32 3.06 7.91
CA GLN A 7 -10.66 3.33 9.31
C GLN A 7 -9.36 3.72 10.03
N PRO A 8 -9.20 4.97 10.50
CA PRO A 8 -7.94 5.47 11.07
C PRO A 8 -7.73 4.97 12.51
N VAL A 9 -7.73 3.65 12.69
CA VAL A 9 -7.53 2.94 13.95
C VAL A 9 -6.16 2.27 13.92
N LEU A 10 -5.39 2.46 15.00
CA LEU A 10 -4.08 1.84 15.18
C LEU A 10 -4.10 0.71 16.22
N ASP A 11 -5.21 0.52 16.93
CA ASP A 11 -5.34 -0.57 17.91
C ASP A 11 -5.17 -1.93 17.24
N GLY A 12 -4.42 -2.83 17.88
CA GLY A 12 -4.10 -4.14 17.32
C GLY A 12 -3.12 -4.14 16.12
N SER A 13 -2.77 -2.98 15.56
CA SER A 13 -1.84 -2.87 14.43
C SER A 13 -0.40 -3.25 14.79
N LEU A 14 0.38 -3.65 13.80
CA LEU A 14 1.82 -3.80 13.89
C LEU A 14 2.50 -2.50 14.32
N TRP A 15 2.02 -1.34 13.86
CA TRP A 15 2.54 -0.03 14.27
C TRP A 15 2.42 0.17 15.79
N ALA A 16 1.27 -0.17 16.36
CA ALA A 16 1.03 -0.08 17.81
C ALA A 16 1.88 -1.10 18.58
N ARG A 17 1.95 -2.34 18.08
CA ARG A 17 2.78 -3.40 18.67
C ARG A 17 4.25 -3.02 18.73
N ASN A 18 4.79 -2.41 17.67
CA ASN A 18 6.17 -1.94 17.60
C ASN A 18 6.47 -0.77 18.55
N ARG A 19 5.43 -0.08 19.05
CA ARG A 19 5.53 0.95 20.09
C ARG A 19 5.23 0.43 21.49
N GLY A 20 5.11 -0.88 21.66
CA GLY A 20 4.84 -1.51 22.95
C GLY A 20 3.36 -1.66 23.30
N HIS A 21 2.44 -1.16 22.46
CA HIS A 21 1.00 -1.34 22.63
C HIS A 21 0.56 -2.67 22.02
N ARG A 22 0.53 -3.72 22.84
CA ARG A 22 0.29 -5.11 22.41
C ARG A 22 -1.15 -5.60 22.60
N THR A 23 -2.07 -4.69 22.89
CA THR A 23 -3.50 -4.94 23.09
C THR A 23 -4.32 -4.24 22.00
N GLY A 24 -5.62 -4.52 21.95
CA GLY A 24 -6.54 -3.95 20.95
C GLY A 24 -6.84 -4.92 19.82
N THR A 25 -7.75 -4.52 18.94
CA THR A 25 -8.23 -5.34 17.82
C THR A 25 -8.29 -4.49 16.55
N LEU A 26 -7.93 -5.10 15.43
CA LEU A 26 -8.13 -4.51 14.12
C LEU A 26 -9.63 -4.40 13.78
N PRO A 27 -9.99 -3.50 12.85
CA PRO A 27 -11.32 -3.49 12.26
C PRO A 27 -11.72 -4.87 11.74
N THR A 28 -12.99 -5.24 11.95
CA THR A 28 -13.56 -6.47 11.39
C THR A 28 -13.71 -6.36 9.88
N ILE A 29 -13.51 -7.47 9.19
CA ILE A 29 -13.73 -7.57 7.75
C ILE A 29 -15.22 -7.66 7.42
N ASP A 30 -15.67 -6.84 6.47
CA ASP A 30 -16.92 -7.08 5.74
C ASP A 30 -16.61 -7.96 4.53
N TRP A 31 -17.15 -9.19 4.54
CA TRP A 31 -16.87 -10.18 3.51
C TRP A 31 -17.49 -9.84 2.15
N ALA A 32 -18.62 -9.14 2.13
CA ALA A 32 -19.26 -8.73 0.89
C ALA A 32 -18.45 -7.63 0.21
N ASP A 33 -18.01 -6.63 0.98
CA ASP A 33 -17.09 -5.59 0.52
C ASP A 33 -15.76 -6.20 0.06
N HIS A 34 -15.16 -7.08 0.86
CA HIS A 34 -13.90 -7.75 0.50
C HIS A 34 -14.01 -8.53 -0.82
N ALA A 35 -15.11 -9.27 -1.02
CA ALA A 35 -15.35 -9.99 -2.26
C ALA A 35 -15.51 -9.03 -3.45
N ALA A 36 -16.20 -7.90 -3.27
CA ALA A 36 -16.37 -6.88 -4.31
C ALA A 36 -15.03 -6.26 -4.71
N VAL A 37 -14.20 -5.86 -3.72
CA VAL A 37 -12.85 -5.33 -3.97
C VAL A 37 -11.99 -6.34 -4.72
N CYS A 38 -11.94 -7.60 -4.26
CA CYS A 38 -11.17 -8.66 -4.92
C CYS A 38 -11.64 -8.91 -6.36
N ALA A 39 -12.96 -8.95 -6.59
CA ALA A 39 -13.53 -9.14 -7.92
C ALA A 39 -13.21 -7.96 -8.86
N ALA A 40 -13.35 -6.72 -8.38
CA ALA A 40 -13.07 -5.53 -9.15
C ALA A 40 -11.58 -5.43 -9.53
N VAL A 41 -10.67 -5.62 -8.55
CA VAL A 41 -9.22 -5.63 -8.80
C VAL A 41 -8.85 -6.74 -9.79
N ARG A 42 -9.40 -7.95 -9.62
CA ARG A 42 -9.18 -9.05 -10.58
C ARG A 42 -9.63 -8.69 -11.99
N SER A 43 -10.80 -8.06 -12.14
CA SER A 43 -11.32 -7.62 -13.45
C SER A 43 -10.37 -6.62 -14.12
N LEU A 44 -9.88 -5.64 -13.35
CA LEU A 44 -8.92 -4.63 -13.84
C LEU A 44 -7.59 -5.25 -14.28
N VAL A 45 -7.06 -6.21 -13.51
CA VAL A 45 -5.84 -6.95 -13.86
C VAL A 45 -6.04 -7.78 -15.14
N LEU A 46 -7.14 -8.52 -15.24
CA LEU A 46 -7.44 -9.33 -16.43
C LEU A 46 -7.72 -8.49 -17.68
N GLY A 47 -8.20 -7.26 -17.50
CA GLY A 47 -8.37 -6.28 -18.57
C GLY A 47 -7.08 -5.54 -18.94
N ASP A 48 -5.94 -5.88 -18.35
CA ASP A 48 -4.64 -5.20 -18.55
C ASP A 48 -4.70 -3.69 -18.21
N LEU A 49 -5.61 -3.25 -17.35
CA LEU A 49 -5.84 -1.82 -17.11
C LEU A 49 -4.87 -1.19 -16.10
N LEU A 50 -3.98 -1.99 -15.50
CA LEU A 50 -3.14 -1.59 -14.37
C LEU A 50 -1.66 -1.79 -14.70
N TRP A 51 -0.84 -0.78 -14.39
CA TRP A 51 0.62 -0.92 -14.40
C TRP A 51 1.14 -1.68 -13.17
N GLY A 52 0.39 -1.65 -12.08
CA GLY A 52 0.75 -2.33 -10.84
C GLY A 52 -0.40 -2.31 -9.85
N VAL A 53 -0.38 -3.28 -8.93
CA VAL A 53 -1.31 -3.37 -7.82
C VAL A 53 -0.60 -3.96 -6.61
N HIS A 54 -0.97 -3.47 -5.43
CA HIS A 54 -0.54 -4.01 -4.16
C HIS A 54 -1.68 -3.93 -3.15
N ASP A 55 -1.87 -4.95 -2.34
CA ASP A 55 -2.79 -4.90 -1.21
C ASP A 55 -2.25 -4.00 -0.10
N VAL A 56 -3.16 -3.45 0.71
CA VAL A 56 -2.81 -2.73 1.94
C VAL A 56 -3.13 -3.64 3.12
N ALA A 57 -2.14 -4.44 3.53
CA ALA A 57 -2.27 -5.48 4.56
C ALA A 57 -1.73 -5.02 5.93
N SER A 58 -1.05 -5.92 6.63
CA SER A 58 -0.65 -5.88 8.05
C SER A 58 0.39 -4.82 8.44
N ASP A 59 0.63 -3.83 7.58
CA ASP A 59 1.68 -2.84 7.75
C ASP A 59 1.24 -1.43 7.30
N GLY A 60 -0.02 -1.32 6.85
CA GLY A 60 -0.66 -0.09 6.41
C GLY A 60 -0.23 0.43 5.03
N LEU A 61 -0.80 1.56 4.66
CA LEU A 61 -0.61 2.19 3.35
C LEU A 61 0.85 2.60 3.10
N GLY A 62 1.55 3.03 4.15
CA GLY A 62 2.95 3.46 4.04
C GLY A 62 3.87 2.37 3.51
N LEU A 63 3.74 1.14 4.00
CA LEU A 63 4.56 0.03 3.52
C LEU A 63 4.15 -0.40 2.10
N ALA A 64 2.85 -0.50 1.81
CA ALA A 64 2.38 -0.85 0.47
C ALA A 64 2.91 0.11 -0.61
N LEU A 65 2.97 1.41 -0.32
CA LEU A 65 3.58 2.42 -1.20
C LEU A 65 5.09 2.21 -1.35
N ALA A 66 5.79 1.90 -0.26
CA ALA A 66 7.23 1.65 -0.29
C ALA A 66 7.56 0.39 -1.10
N GLU A 67 6.82 -0.70 -0.92
CA GLU A 67 7.01 -1.95 -1.66
C GLU A 67 6.74 -1.79 -3.16
N LEU A 68 5.68 -1.06 -3.53
CA LEU A 68 5.42 -0.69 -4.92
C LEU A 68 6.58 0.13 -5.51
N ALA A 69 7.08 1.11 -4.77
CA ALA A 69 8.18 1.96 -5.23
C ALA A 69 9.49 1.17 -5.39
N VAL A 70 9.84 0.35 -4.40
CA VAL A 70 11.05 -0.50 -4.43
C VAL A 70 11.00 -1.54 -5.56
N ARG A 71 9.84 -2.15 -5.79
CA ARG A 71 9.65 -3.15 -6.85
C ARG A 71 9.70 -2.54 -8.25
N SER A 72 9.13 -1.35 -8.42
CA SER A 72 9.09 -0.66 -9.73
C SER A 72 10.37 0.13 -10.03
N GLY A 73 11.13 0.52 -9.01
CA GLY A 73 12.26 1.45 -9.16
C GLY A 73 11.81 2.90 -9.39
N ILE A 74 10.55 3.23 -9.13
CA ILE A 74 9.97 4.57 -9.32
C ILE A 74 9.44 5.07 -7.99
N GLY A 75 9.78 6.31 -7.63
CA GLY A 75 9.27 6.99 -6.44
C GLY A 75 7.75 7.24 -6.49
N VAL A 76 7.22 7.81 -5.42
CA VAL A 76 5.80 8.16 -5.32
C VAL A 76 5.61 9.44 -4.53
N GLN A 77 4.70 10.30 -5.00
CA GLN A 77 4.30 11.53 -4.32
C GLN A 77 2.82 11.46 -3.96
N VAL A 78 2.52 11.45 -2.66
CA VAL A 78 1.17 11.30 -2.10
C VAL A 78 0.81 12.54 -1.28
N ALA A 79 -0.38 13.08 -1.51
CA ALA A 79 -0.84 14.31 -0.84
C ALA A 79 -2.20 14.19 -0.14
N ARG A 80 -2.93 13.08 -0.34
CA ARG A 80 -4.27 12.87 0.25
C ARG A 80 -4.27 11.81 1.36
N VAL A 81 -3.27 11.87 2.23
CA VAL A 81 -3.20 11.07 3.46
C VAL A 81 -3.02 12.06 4.61
N PRO A 82 -4.03 12.24 5.49
CA PRO A 82 -4.09 13.37 6.41
C PRO A 82 -3.13 13.23 7.61
N ASP A 83 -2.87 12.00 8.06
CA ASP A 83 -2.11 11.75 9.29
C ASP A 83 -1.43 10.38 9.29
N ALA A 84 -0.58 10.17 10.30
CA ALA A 84 0.10 8.91 10.53
C ALA A 84 -0.89 7.77 10.86
N ALA A 85 -2.03 8.06 11.48
CA ALA A 85 -3.03 7.04 11.79
C ALA A 85 -3.63 6.43 10.51
N THR A 86 -3.92 7.25 9.51
CA THR A 86 -4.37 6.81 8.19
C THR A 86 -3.26 6.07 7.44
N LEU A 87 -2.02 6.56 7.54
CA LEU A 87 -0.86 5.96 6.86
C LEU A 87 -0.52 4.55 7.34
N PHE A 88 -0.68 4.29 8.65
CA PHE A 88 -0.31 3.03 9.29
C PHE A 88 -1.50 2.18 9.76
N SER A 89 -2.73 2.61 9.50
CA SER A 89 -3.94 1.83 9.74
C SER A 89 -3.93 0.55 8.90
N GLU A 90 -4.34 -0.56 9.50
CA GLU A 90 -4.49 -1.88 8.89
C GLU A 90 -5.98 -2.21 8.65
N SER A 91 -6.69 -1.30 7.97
CA SER A 91 -8.08 -1.55 7.56
C SER A 91 -8.12 -2.60 6.43
N PRO A 92 -9.04 -3.58 6.51
CA PRO A 92 -9.19 -4.63 5.49
C PRO A 92 -9.72 -4.07 4.16
N SER A 93 -9.75 -4.93 3.13
CA SER A 93 -10.38 -4.64 1.83
C SER A 93 -9.80 -3.41 1.09
N ARG A 94 -8.48 -3.22 1.15
CA ARG A 94 -7.81 -2.11 0.49
C ARG A 94 -6.67 -2.53 -0.42
N ALA A 95 -6.47 -1.76 -1.47
CA ALA A 95 -5.36 -1.93 -2.40
C ALA A 95 -4.90 -0.60 -3.00
N VAL A 96 -3.63 -0.50 -3.36
CA VAL A 96 -3.08 0.59 -4.17
C VAL A 96 -2.97 0.13 -5.61
N LEU A 97 -3.58 0.90 -6.53
CA LEU A 97 -3.49 0.67 -7.97
C LEU A 97 -2.61 1.74 -8.62
N CYS A 98 -1.64 1.30 -9.42
CA CYS A 98 -0.88 2.13 -10.35
C CYS A 98 -1.55 2.04 -11.72
N VAL A 99 -2.04 3.18 -12.23
CA VAL A 99 -2.90 3.25 -13.42
C VAL A 99 -2.30 4.25 -14.40
N ASP A 100 -2.30 3.89 -15.67
CA ASP A 100 -2.03 4.82 -16.76
C ASP A 100 -3.03 5.99 -16.71
N PRO A 101 -2.58 7.27 -16.69
CA PRO A 101 -3.47 8.42 -16.76
C PRO A 101 -4.52 8.34 -17.88
N GLU A 102 -4.20 7.72 -19.03
CA GLU A 102 -5.12 7.54 -20.15
C GLU A 102 -6.24 6.52 -19.86
N ARG A 103 -5.99 5.57 -18.96
CA ARG A 103 -6.96 4.53 -18.56
C ARG A 103 -7.71 4.87 -17.26
N LEU A 104 -7.35 5.98 -16.61
CA LEU A 104 -7.82 6.34 -15.27
C LEU A 104 -9.34 6.39 -15.17
N THR A 105 -10.01 7.03 -16.13
CA THR A 105 -11.49 7.13 -16.15
C THR A 105 -12.14 5.75 -16.26
N THR A 106 -11.61 4.87 -17.12
CA THR A 106 -12.14 3.51 -17.27
C THR A 106 -11.97 2.69 -15.99
N VAL A 107 -10.83 2.83 -15.31
CA VAL A 107 -10.59 2.15 -14.03
C VAL A 107 -11.55 2.65 -12.95
N GLU A 108 -11.75 3.96 -12.83
CA GLU A 108 -12.68 4.55 -11.86
C GLU A 108 -14.12 4.10 -12.10
N GLN A 109 -14.58 4.10 -13.36
CA GLN A 109 -15.91 3.61 -13.73
C GLN A 109 -16.08 2.11 -13.43
N THR A 110 -15.04 1.31 -13.61
CA THR A 110 -15.08 -0.12 -13.30
C THR A 110 -15.22 -0.35 -11.79
N LEU A 111 -14.52 0.43 -10.96
CA LEU A 111 -14.62 0.37 -9.50
C LEU A 111 -16.00 0.86 -9.04
N GLU A 112 -16.48 1.98 -9.59
CA GLU A 112 -17.80 2.54 -9.28
C GLU A 112 -18.94 1.57 -9.63
N ALA A 113 -18.89 0.95 -10.82
CA ALA A 113 -19.88 -0.05 -11.23
C ALA A 113 -19.88 -1.30 -10.35
N ALA A 114 -18.76 -1.61 -9.70
CA ALA A 114 -18.65 -2.69 -8.71
C ALA A 114 -19.04 -2.25 -7.29
N GLY A 115 -19.42 -0.99 -7.08
CA GLY A 115 -19.73 -0.43 -5.76
C GLY A 115 -18.51 -0.27 -4.86
N VAL A 116 -17.31 -0.21 -5.43
CA VAL A 116 -16.04 -0.16 -4.70
C VAL A 116 -15.51 1.27 -4.65
N SER A 117 -15.25 1.79 -3.44
CA SER A 117 -14.72 3.14 -3.27
C SER A 117 -13.26 3.22 -3.74
N ALA A 118 -12.88 4.36 -4.33
CA ALA A 118 -11.50 4.62 -4.70
C ALA A 118 -11.16 6.10 -4.65
N THR A 119 -9.94 6.42 -4.22
CA THR A 119 -9.43 7.78 -4.10
C THR A 119 -8.12 7.94 -4.85
N ARG A 120 -7.99 9.01 -5.65
CA ARG A 120 -6.69 9.45 -6.18
C ARG A 120 -5.84 10.03 -5.05
N ILE A 121 -4.79 9.33 -4.65
CA ILE A 121 -3.94 9.72 -3.52
C ILE A 121 -2.63 10.41 -3.92
N GLY A 122 -2.14 10.16 -5.15
CA GLY A 122 -0.82 10.59 -5.57
C GLY A 122 -0.42 10.12 -6.97
N VAL A 123 0.84 10.32 -7.32
CA VAL A 123 1.45 9.99 -8.61
C VAL A 123 2.77 9.26 -8.39
N ALA A 124 3.03 8.20 -9.16
CA ALA A 124 4.34 7.54 -9.20
C ALA A 124 5.29 8.36 -10.07
N SER A 125 6.38 8.87 -9.48
CA SER A 125 7.38 9.67 -10.17
C SER A 125 8.65 9.84 -9.33
N GLY A 126 9.76 10.14 -9.99
CA GLY A 126 11.02 10.50 -9.35
C GLY A 126 11.68 9.33 -8.59
N ASP A 127 12.49 9.68 -7.60
CA ASP A 127 13.39 8.81 -6.86
C ASP A 127 13.16 8.86 -5.35
N ARG A 128 11.98 9.32 -4.91
CA ARG A 128 11.61 9.47 -3.50
C ARG A 128 10.23 8.91 -3.20
N ILE A 129 10.05 8.39 -1.99
CA ILE A 129 8.76 8.03 -1.42
C ILE A 129 8.35 9.18 -0.51
N SER A 130 7.39 9.98 -0.98
CA SER A 130 6.92 11.18 -0.29
C SER A 130 5.44 11.09 0.03
N VAL A 131 5.11 11.26 1.31
CA VAL A 131 3.74 11.48 1.79
C VAL A 131 3.73 12.84 2.49
N LYS A 132 2.99 13.78 1.92
CA LYS A 132 3.01 15.21 2.29
C LYS A 132 2.92 15.40 3.81
N GLY A 133 3.97 15.95 4.41
CA GLY A 133 4.02 16.29 5.85
C GLY A 133 4.23 15.09 6.79
N LEU A 134 4.37 13.87 6.26
CA LEU A 134 4.47 12.65 7.06
C LEU A 134 5.76 11.86 6.78
N VAL A 135 6.12 11.69 5.51
CA VAL A 135 7.25 10.85 5.08
C VAL A 135 7.96 11.51 3.91
N ASP A 136 9.29 11.49 3.94
CA ASP A 136 10.13 11.84 2.80
C ASP A 136 11.43 11.04 2.84
N VAL A 137 11.49 9.95 2.07
CA VAL A 137 12.63 9.01 2.07
C VAL A 137 13.13 8.80 0.64
N ALA A 138 14.44 8.70 0.45
CA ALA A 138 15.01 8.36 -0.85
C ALA A 138 14.67 6.91 -1.20
N LEU A 139 14.33 6.66 -2.46
CA LEU A 139 14.03 5.31 -2.93
C LEU A 139 15.23 4.37 -2.77
N ALA A 140 16.46 4.89 -2.93
CA ALA A 140 17.69 4.13 -2.71
C ALA A 140 17.78 3.59 -1.27
N ASP A 141 17.50 4.45 -0.27
CA ASP A 141 17.55 4.06 1.15
C ASP A 141 16.48 3.02 1.48
N ALA A 142 15.26 3.21 0.98
CA ALA A 142 14.18 2.25 1.14
C ALA A 142 14.50 0.91 0.45
N THR A 143 15.14 0.94 -0.71
CA THR A 143 15.54 -0.25 -1.46
C THR A 143 16.61 -1.05 -0.71
N ALA A 144 17.63 -0.37 -0.19
CA ALA A 144 18.68 -1.00 0.62
C ALA A 144 18.07 -1.64 1.88
N ALA A 145 17.27 -0.86 2.64
CA ALA A 145 16.59 -1.35 3.83
C ALA A 145 15.66 -2.55 3.56
N TYR A 146 15.03 -2.62 2.40
CA TYR A 146 14.18 -3.75 2.01
C TYR A 146 14.98 -4.99 1.61
N ARG A 147 16.01 -4.83 0.77
CA ARG A 147 16.78 -5.95 0.19
C ARG A 147 17.77 -6.56 1.19
N ASP A 148 18.37 -5.74 2.04
CA ASP A 148 19.48 -6.17 2.90
C ASP A 148 18.96 -6.76 4.23
N ARG A 149 17.70 -6.49 4.59
CA ARG A 149 17.09 -6.94 5.85
C ARG A 149 17.14 -8.44 6.05
N LEU A 150 16.87 -9.24 5.00
CA LEU A 150 16.93 -10.69 5.08
C LEU A 150 18.39 -11.18 5.20
N PRO A 151 19.31 -10.82 4.27
CA PRO A 151 20.74 -11.14 4.39
C PRO A 151 21.35 -10.78 5.75
N GLU A 152 21.01 -9.63 6.32
CA GLU A 152 21.48 -9.22 7.65
C GLU A 152 20.89 -10.07 8.77
N ALA A 153 19.60 -10.39 8.70
CA ALA A 153 18.91 -11.16 9.74
C ALA A 153 19.34 -12.63 9.78
N VAL A 154 19.65 -13.24 8.63
CA VAL A 154 20.10 -14.64 8.56
C VAL A 154 21.62 -14.79 8.59
N GLY A 155 22.37 -13.68 8.52
CA GLY A 155 23.81 -13.66 8.36
C GLY A 155 24.26 -13.99 6.92
N ALA A 156 25.41 -13.46 6.50
CA ALA A 156 26.07 -13.92 5.28
C ALA A 156 26.47 -15.38 5.51
N GLY A 157 25.77 -16.32 4.86
CA GLY A 157 26.03 -17.75 4.99
C GLY A 157 27.53 -18.04 4.86
N THR A 158 28.09 -18.77 5.82
CA THR A 158 29.48 -19.23 5.74
C THR A 158 29.59 -20.23 4.60
N THR A 159 29.98 -19.79 3.41
CA THR A 159 30.47 -20.70 2.39
C THR A 159 31.79 -21.28 2.88
N GLN A 160 31.76 -22.53 3.37
CA GLN A 160 32.96 -23.33 3.50
C GLN A 160 33.45 -23.61 2.08
N GLY A 161 34.59 -23.02 1.73
CA GLY A 161 35.33 -23.30 0.50
C GLY A 161 36.04 -24.65 0.55
#